data_AF-A0A921MM16-F1
#
_entry.id   AF-A0A921MM16-F1
#
_cell.length_a   1.000
_cell.length_b   1.000
_cell.length_c   1.000
_cell.angle_alpha   90.00
_cell.angle_beta   90.00
_cell.angle_gamma   90.00
#
_symmetry.space_group_name_H-M   'P 1'
#
loop_
_entity.id
_entity.type
_entity.pdbx_description
1 polymer ?
#
loop_
_entity_poly.entity_id
_entity_poly.type
_entity_poly.pdbx_seq_one_letter_code
_entity_poly.pdbx_strand_id
1 'polypeptide(L)'
;MTDRDRMIDDIILAFDWEMGIAERRTIMAEIFSGSSSNPMEAYNQQRRKGKEYDEQRAALRRVLRRYLPEDTPPDNKTMEKQLRPAAKEAMEKALAEAVKDLNK
;
A
#
# COMPACT_ATOMS: atom_id res chain seq x y z
N MET A 1 17.39 -14.13 5.71
CA MET A 1 16.49 -12.99 5.47
C MET A 1 17.16 -11.77 6.05
N THR A 2 17.45 -10.75 5.22
CA THR A 2 18.16 -9.53 5.66
C THR A 2 17.21 -8.61 6.44
N ASP A 3 17.74 -7.69 7.25
CA ASP A 3 16.91 -6.68 7.94
C ASP A 3 16.20 -5.76 6.95
N ARG A 4 16.81 -5.51 5.80
CA ARG A 4 16.18 -4.82 4.67
C ARG A 4 14.97 -5.60 4.14
N ASP A 5 15.10 -6.91 3.91
CA ASP A 5 13.97 -7.71 3.41
C ASP A 5 12.81 -7.75 4.42
N ARG A 6 13.11 -7.79 5.73
CA ARG A 6 12.08 -7.67 6.80
C ARG A 6 11.34 -6.34 6.72
N MET A 7 12.06 -5.23 6.63
CA MET A 7 11.46 -3.89 6.52
C MET A 7 10.61 -3.74 5.26
N ILE A 8 11.07 -4.30 4.14
CA ILE A 8 10.30 -4.31 2.89
C ILE A 8 9.01 -5.11 3.06
N ASP A 9 9.07 -6.25 3.74
CA ASP A 9 7.88 -7.07 4.02
C ASP A 9 6.90 -6.35 4.94
N ASP A 10 7.39 -5.62 5.95
CA ASP A 10 6.56 -4.78 6.83
C ASP A 10 5.88 -3.64 6.05
N ILE A 11 6.59 -2.97 5.13
CA ILE A 11 6.03 -1.93 4.26
C ILE A 11 4.93 -2.52 3.36
N ILE A 12 5.17 -3.69 2.76
CA ILE A 12 4.18 -4.36 1.89
C ILE A 12 2.95 -4.75 2.70
N LEU A 13 3.13 -5.25 3.94
CA LEU A 13 2.03 -5.61 4.83
C LEU A 13 1.18 -4.39 5.20
N ALA A 14 1.82 -3.28 5.57
CA ALA A 14 1.13 -2.03 5.88
C ALA A 14 0.37 -1.49 4.66
N PHE A 15 0.99 -1.55 3.48
CA PHE A 15 0.34 -1.16 2.23
C PHE A 15 -0.91 -2.00 1.93
N ASP A 16 -0.83 -3.33 2.07
CA ASP A 16 -1.99 -4.21 1.87
C ASP A 16 -3.12 -3.94 2.86
N TRP A 17 -2.77 -3.63 4.11
CA TRP A 17 -3.77 -3.25 5.12
C TRP A 17 -4.51 -1.98 4.71
N GLU A 18 -3.78 -0.91 4.36
CA GLU A 18 -4.36 0.37 3.97
C GLU A 18 -5.21 0.25 2.71
N MET A 19 -4.72 -0.47 1.70
CA MET A 19 -5.48 -0.74 0.48
C MET A 19 -6.74 -1.58 0.77
N GLY A 20 -6.64 -2.57 1.66
CA GLY A 20 -7.80 -3.36 2.09
C GLY A 20 -8.86 -2.52 2.82
N ILE A 21 -8.46 -1.47 3.57
CA ILE A 21 -9.39 -0.50 4.16
C ILE A 21 -10.02 0.40 3.09
N ALA A 22 -9.21 0.93 2.18
CA ALA A 22 -9.68 1.82 1.12
C ALA A 22 -10.69 1.12 0.20
N GLU A 23 -10.39 -0.12 -0.19
CA GLU A 23 -11.23 -0.95 -1.05
C GLU A 23 -12.48 -1.49 -0.31
N ARG A 24 -12.49 -1.47 1.03
CA ARG A 24 -13.59 -1.99 1.86
C ARG A 24 -14.95 -1.38 1.53
N ARG A 25 -15.01 -0.07 1.23
CA ARG A 25 -16.27 0.60 0.89
C ARG A 25 -16.84 0.08 -0.43
N THR A 26 -15.98 -0.08 -1.43
CA THR A 26 -16.35 -0.63 -2.74
C THR A 26 -16.80 -2.08 -2.61
N ILE A 27 -16.04 -2.90 -1.89
CA ILE A 27 -16.37 -4.32 -1.65
C ILE A 27 -17.70 -4.46 -0.92
N MET A 28 -17.94 -3.67 0.14
CA MET A 28 -19.23 -3.71 0.85
C MET A 28 -20.37 -3.22 -0.04
N ALA A 29 -20.15 -2.19 -0.86
CA ALA A 29 -21.14 -1.73 -1.82
C ALA A 29 -21.49 -2.83 -2.85
N GLU A 30 -20.50 -3.58 -3.36
CA GLU A 30 -20.69 -4.73 -4.27
C GLU A 30 -21.42 -5.91 -3.62
N ILE A 31 -21.18 -6.16 -2.32
CA ILE A 31 -21.94 -7.15 -1.54
C ILE A 31 -23.40 -6.70 -1.39
N PHE A 32 -23.64 -5.44 -1.01
CA PHE A 32 -24.99 -4.92 -0.76
C PHE A 32 -25.81 -4.70 -2.03
N SER A 33 -25.17 -4.41 -3.17
CA SER A 33 -25.83 -4.28 -4.48
C SER A 33 -26.21 -5.63 -5.10
N GLY A 34 -25.75 -6.75 -4.53
CA GLY A 34 -25.91 -8.09 -5.09
C GLY A 34 -25.06 -8.33 -6.34
N SER A 35 -24.09 -7.46 -6.65
CA SER A 35 -23.17 -7.64 -7.78
C SER A 35 -21.98 -8.54 -7.44
N SER A 36 -21.66 -8.74 -6.15
CA SER A 36 -20.70 -9.76 -5.74
C SER A 36 -21.37 -11.13 -5.79
N SER A 37 -21.03 -11.93 -6.79
CA SER A 37 -21.55 -13.28 -7.00
C SER A 37 -21.24 -14.26 -5.86
N ASN A 38 -20.31 -13.94 -4.96
CA ASN A 38 -19.88 -14.84 -3.89
C ASN A 38 -19.26 -14.08 -2.69
N PRO A 39 -19.78 -14.25 -1.46
CA PRO A 39 -19.17 -13.70 -0.24
C PRO A 39 -17.69 -14.08 -0.05
N MET A 40 -17.27 -15.24 -0.59
CA MET A 40 -15.88 -15.67 -0.55
C MET A 40 -14.96 -14.85 -1.45
N GLU A 41 -15.45 -14.38 -2.60
CA GLU A 41 -14.69 -13.49 -3.50
C GLU A 41 -14.50 -12.13 -2.84
N ALA A 42 -15.55 -11.56 -2.27
CA ALA A 42 -15.49 -10.30 -1.54
C ALA A 42 -14.55 -10.38 -0.32
N TYR A 43 -14.56 -11.51 0.41
CA TYR A 43 -13.61 -11.78 1.49
C TYR A 43 -12.15 -11.87 0.99
N ASN A 44 -11.93 -12.53 -0.15
CA ASN A 44 -10.59 -12.62 -0.75
C ASN A 44 -10.10 -11.27 -1.26
N GLN A 45 -10.98 -10.47 -1.86
CA GLN A 45 -10.70 -9.11 -2.30
C GLN A 45 -10.34 -8.21 -1.11
N GLN A 46 -11.13 -8.27 -0.02
CA GLN A 46 -10.86 -7.52 1.20
C GLN A 46 -9.52 -7.91 1.85
N ARG A 47 -9.18 -9.20 1.80
CA ARG A 47 -7.90 -9.71 2.29
C ARG A 47 -6.77 -9.63 1.26
N ARG A 48 -7.04 -9.06 0.08
CA ARG A 48 -6.10 -8.95 -1.05
C ARG A 48 -5.39 -10.27 -1.33
N LYS A 49 -6.19 -11.33 -1.43
CA LYS A 49 -5.77 -12.70 -1.73
C LYS A 49 -6.08 -13.02 -3.18
N GLY A 50 -5.07 -13.44 -3.93
CA GLY A 50 -5.20 -13.81 -5.33
C GLY A 50 -3.96 -13.45 -6.12
N LYS A 51 -3.83 -14.07 -7.29
CA LYS A 51 -2.67 -13.93 -8.17
C LYS A 51 -2.34 -12.46 -8.49
N GLU A 52 -3.36 -11.64 -8.72
CA GLU A 52 -3.19 -10.21 -9.01
C GLU A 52 -2.51 -9.47 -7.85
N TYR A 53 -2.97 -9.68 -6.62
CA TYR A 53 -2.38 -9.06 -5.43
C TYR A 53 -0.95 -9.56 -5.18
N ASP A 54 -0.66 -10.83 -5.47
CA ASP A 54 0.68 -11.38 -5.38
C ASP A 54 1.64 -10.74 -6.40
N GLU A 55 1.16 -10.48 -7.62
CA GLU A 55 1.90 -9.73 -8.64
C GLU A 55 2.14 -8.27 -8.22
N GLN A 56 1.15 -7.61 -7.61
CA GLN A 56 1.30 -6.27 -7.06
C GLN A 56 2.33 -6.22 -5.93
N ARG A 57 2.29 -7.17 -4.98
CA ARG A 57 3.31 -7.32 -3.92
C ARG A 57 4.70 -7.52 -4.51
N ALA A 58 4.83 -8.38 -5.53
CA ALA A 58 6.10 -8.62 -6.19
C ALA A 58 6.63 -7.38 -6.92
N ALA A 59 5.76 -6.61 -7.58
CA ALA A 59 6.11 -5.33 -8.19
C ALA A 59 6.59 -4.31 -7.15
N LEU A 60 5.85 -4.15 -6.05
CA LEU A 60 6.20 -3.25 -4.96
C LEU A 60 7.52 -3.66 -4.31
N ARG A 61 7.73 -4.95 -4.05
CA ARG A 61 9.01 -5.47 -3.52
C ARG A 61 10.19 -5.12 -4.43
N ARG A 62 10.04 -5.25 -5.75
CA ARG A 62 11.09 -4.86 -6.72
C ARG A 62 11.38 -3.37 -6.69
N VAL A 63 10.36 -2.53 -6.55
CA VAL A 63 10.52 -1.07 -6.41
C VAL A 63 11.27 -0.76 -5.12
N LEU A 64 10.81 -1.27 -3.99
CA LEU A 64 11.40 -1.02 -2.67
C LEU A 64 12.86 -1.45 -2.60
N ARG A 65 13.23 -2.60 -3.19
CA ARG A 65 14.63 -3.05 -3.28
C ARG A 65 15.54 -2.11 -4.09
N ARG A 66 15.00 -1.35 -5.05
CA ARG A 66 15.77 -0.36 -5.81
C ARG A 66 16.00 0.93 -5.03
N TYR A 67 15.05 1.31 -4.18
CA TYR A 67 15.09 2.58 -3.43
C TYR A 67 15.68 2.42 -2.02
N LEU A 68 15.69 1.20 -1.47
CA LEU A 68 16.27 0.90 -0.17
C LEU A 68 17.62 0.19 -0.36
N PRO A 69 18.75 0.87 -0.08
CA PRO A 69 20.07 0.29 -0.27
C PRO A 69 20.32 -0.92 0.64
N GLU A 70 21.19 -1.83 0.17
CA GLU A 70 21.51 -3.12 0.81
C GLU A 70 22.50 -2.98 1.99
N ASP A 71 23.34 -1.95 1.96
CA ASP A 71 24.54 -1.81 2.81
C ASP A 71 24.54 -0.56 3.72
N THR A 72 23.40 -0.21 4.30
CA THR A 72 23.43 0.80 5.37
C THR A 72 22.46 0.37 6.45
N PRO A 73 22.93 0.02 7.68
CA PRO A 73 22.04 0.06 8.80
C PRO A 73 21.55 1.50 8.85
N PRO A 74 20.26 1.76 8.63
CA PRO A 74 19.81 3.12 8.59
C PRO A 74 19.96 3.64 10.00
N ASP A 75 20.92 4.54 10.21
CA ASP A 75 20.76 5.51 11.28
C ASP A 75 19.36 6.11 11.04
N ASN A 76 18.43 5.92 11.98
CA ASN A 76 17.04 6.35 11.85
C ASN A 76 16.96 7.81 11.33
N LYS A 77 17.96 8.63 11.65
CA LYS A 77 18.11 10.01 11.19
C LYS A 77 18.33 10.15 9.68
N THR A 78 19.02 9.21 9.04
CA THR A 78 19.31 9.22 7.61
C THR A 78 18.11 8.78 6.79
N MET A 79 17.43 7.71 7.22
CA MET A 79 16.14 7.32 6.63
C MET A 79 15.10 8.40 6.82
N GLU A 80 15.00 9.01 8.00
CA GLU A 80 14.06 10.10 8.24
C GLU A 80 14.37 11.32 7.37
N LYS A 81 15.64 11.67 7.15
CA LYS A 81 16.04 12.75 6.24
C LYS A 81 15.75 12.46 4.77
N GLN A 82 15.89 11.21 4.32
CA GLN A 82 15.65 10.84 2.91
C GLN A 82 14.16 10.61 2.62
N LEU A 83 13.41 10.07 3.58
CA LEU A 83 12.00 9.74 3.41
C LEU A 83 11.08 10.90 3.76
N ARG A 84 11.42 11.80 4.69
CA ARG A 84 10.55 12.96 5.02
C ARG A 84 10.22 13.83 3.81
N PRO A 85 11.17 14.19 2.92
CA PRO A 85 10.84 15.02 1.76
C PRO A 85 9.87 14.32 0.82
N ALA A 86 10.14 13.05 0.50
CA ALA A 86 9.32 12.26 -0.41
C ALA A 86 7.93 11.95 0.17
N ALA A 87 7.86 11.60 1.46
CA ALA A 87 6.60 11.37 2.16
C ALA A 87 5.79 12.67 2.30
N LYS A 88 6.45 13.81 2.58
CA LYS A 88 5.79 15.11 2.66
C LYS A 88 5.24 15.55 1.31
N GLU A 89 6.01 15.38 0.23
CA GLU A 89 5.55 15.71 -1.12
C GLU A 89 4.40 14.79 -1.57
N ALA A 90 4.45 13.50 -1.24
CA ALA A 90 3.37 12.55 -1.50
C ALA A 90 2.10 12.91 -0.72
N MET A 91 2.22 13.29 0.56
CA MET A 91 1.10 13.75 1.37
C MET A 91 0.53 15.08 0.84
N GLU A 92 1.37 16.04 0.48
CA GLU A 92 0.93 17.34 -0.08
C GLU A 92 0.19 17.16 -1.40
N LYS A 93 0.67 16.26 -2.29
CA LYS A 93 -0.04 15.92 -3.53
C LYS A 93 -1.38 15.24 -3.26
N ALA A 94 -1.41 14.25 -2.37
CA ALA A 94 -2.64 13.56 -2.00
C ALA A 94 -3.67 14.52 -1.37
N LEU A 95 -3.22 15.47 -0.55
CA LEU A 95 -4.07 16.45 0.11
C LEU A 95 -4.57 17.51 -0.88
N ALA A 96 -3.73 17.95 -1.82
CA ALA A 96 -4.14 18.85 -2.89
C ALA A 96 -5.17 18.22 -3.83
N GLU A 97 -5.03 16.93 -4.12
CA GLU A 97 -5.98 16.17 -4.96
C GLU A 97 -7.31 15.96 -4.23
N ALA A 98 -7.28 15.58 -2.95
CA ALA A 98 -8.48 15.45 -2.12
C ALA A 98 -9.26 16.77 -1.95
N VAL A 99 -8.56 17.91 -1.83
CA VAL A 99 -9.19 19.25 -1.77
C VAL A 99 -9.82 19.64 -3.11
N LYS A 100 -9.26 19.17 -4.23
CA LYS A 100 -9.81 19.43 -5.57
C LYS A 100 -11.09 18.64 -5.82
N ASP A 101 -11.18 17.43 -5.28
CA ASP A 101 -12.39 16.60 -5.37
C ASP A 101 -13.51 17.04 -4.42
N LEU A 102 -13.18 17.72 -3.30
CA LEU A 102 -14.17 18.30 -2.39
C LEU A 102 -14.82 19.62 -2.89
N ASN A 103 -14.20 20.28 -3.88
CA ASN A 103 -14.66 21.55 -4.45
C ASN A 103 -15.33 21.39 -5.84
N LYS A 104 -15.72 20.16 -6.20
CA LYS A 104 -16.57 19.85 -7.36
C LYS A 104 -17.96 19.43 -6.89
#